data_AF-A0A838U235-F1
#
_entry.id   AF-A0A838U235-F1
#
_cell.length_a   1.000
_cell.length_b   1.000
_cell.length_c   1.000
_cell.angle_alpha   90.00
_cell.angle_beta   90.00
_cell.angle_gamma   90.00
#
_symmetry.space_group_name_H-M   'P 1'
#
loop_
_entity.id
_entity.type
_entity.pdbx_description
1 polymer ?
#
loop_
_entity_poly.entity_id
_entity_poly.type
_entity_poly.pdbx_seq_one_letter_code
_entity_poly.pdbx_strand_id
1 'polypeptide(L)' 'MSQDLQLARRLIFDELTKIVDPEIGVSIMELELIDKVDIDQGKVNVDLHLTSPFCP' A
#
# COMPACT_ATOMS: atom_id res chain seq x y z
N MET A 1 10.58 -11.94 17.55
CA MET A 1 9.63 -12.26 16.47
C MET A 1 8.56 -11.19 16.25
N SER A 2 8.22 -10.35 17.24
CA SER A 2 7.14 -9.35 17.07
C SER A 2 7.61 -7.97 16.56
N GLN A 3 8.89 -7.64 16.65
CA GLN A 3 9.43 -6.32 16.27
C GLN A 3 9.71 -6.23 14.76
N ASP A 4 10.20 -7.31 14.17
CA ASP A 4 10.58 -7.38 12.76
C ASP A 4 9.37 -7.18 11.82
N LEU A 5 8.22 -7.75 12.19
CA LEU A 5 6.98 -7.62 11.42
C LEU A 5 6.44 -6.17 11.44
N GLN A 6 6.58 -5.48 12.58
CA GLN A 6 6.19 -4.08 12.72
C GLN A 6 7.09 -3.16 11.90
N LEU A 7 8.41 -3.43 11.90
CA LEU A 7 9.36 -2.69 11.07
C LEU A 7 9.07 -2.90 9.58
N ALA A 8 8.87 -4.15 9.16
CA ALA A 8 8.54 -4.49 7.78
C ALA A 8 7.26 -3.78 7.32
N ARG A 9 6.20 -3.83 8.13
CA ARG A 9 4.94 -3.13 7.83
C ARG A 9 5.16 -1.61 7.69
N ARG A 10 5.97 -1.02 8.56
CA ARG A 10 6.27 0.42 8.49
C ARG A 10 7.00 0.79 7.19
N LEU A 11 7.99 -0.01 6.78
CA LEU A 11 8.73 0.20 5.54
C LEU A 11 7.81 0.07 4.31
N ILE A 12 6.92 -0.92 4.32
CA ILE A 12 5.93 -1.11 3.24
C ILE A 12 5.01 0.11 3.16
N PHE A 13 4.48 0.59 4.28
CA PHE A 13 3.62 1.77 4.31
C PHE A 13 4.34 3.04 3.85
N ASP A 14 5.62 3.20 4.20
CA ASP A 14 6.44 4.34 3.75
C ASP A 14 6.64 4.34 2.23
N GLU A 15 6.93 3.17 1.65
CA GLU A 15 7.04 3.01 0.19
C GLU A 15 5.70 3.23 -0.52
N LEU A 16 4.60 2.68 0.01
CA LEU A 16 3.26 2.89 -0.56
C LEU A 16 2.84 4.37 -0.53
N THR A 17 3.23 5.12 0.50
CA THR A 17 2.92 6.57 0.60
C THR A 17 3.65 7.38 -0.47
N LYS A 18 4.82 6.92 -0.95
CA LYS A 18 5.55 7.57 -2.05
C LYS A 18 4.89 7.35 -3.41
N ILE A 19 3.98 6.37 -3.51
CA ILE A 19 3.23 6.12 -4.74
C ILE A 19 2.07 7.11 -4.77
N VAL A 20 2.23 8.13 -5.61
CA VAL A 20 1.28 9.23 -5.79
C VAL A 20 0.57 9.04 -7.13
N ASP A 21 -0.75 9.21 -7.11
CA ASP A 21 -1.55 9.20 -8.32
C ASP A 21 -1.18 10.42 -9.19
N PRO A 22 -0.74 10.24 -10.45
CA PRO A 22 -0.27 11.33 -11.29
C PRO A 22 -1.40 12.28 -11.76
N GLU A 23 -2.67 11.86 -11.68
CA GLU A 23 -3.82 12.67 -12.09
C GLU A 23 -4.28 13.60 -10.96
N ILE A 24 -4.34 13.09 -9.71
CA ILE A 24 -4.88 13.84 -8.56
C ILE A 24 -3.76 14.39 -7.65
N GLY A 25 -2.54 13.85 -7.74
CA GLY A 25 -1.39 14.29 -6.94
C GLY A 25 -1.48 13.89 -5.47
N VAL A 26 -2.28 12.85 -5.15
CA VAL A 26 -2.51 12.33 -3.80
C VAL A 26 -1.96 10.90 -3.71
N SER A 27 -1.44 10.50 -2.55
CA SER A 27 -0.91 9.15 -2.38
C SER A 27 -2.01 8.08 -2.43
N ILE A 28 -1.69 6.89 -2.94
CA ILE A 28 -2.62 5.74 -2.92
C ILE A 28 -3.06 5.36 -1.51
N MET A 29 -2.25 5.71 -0.51
CA MET A 29 -2.53 5.55 0.92
C MET A 29 -3.59 6.53 1.42
N GLU A 30 -3.51 7.79 0.99
CA GLU A 30 -4.49 8.83 1.34
C GLU A 30 -5.83 8.66 0.61
N LEU A 31 -5.80 8.10 -0.59
CA LEU A 31 -7.01 7.72 -1.33
C LEU A 31 -7.71 6.49 -0.75
N GLU A 32 -7.18 5.91 0.34
CA GLU A 32 -7.69 4.70 1.00
C GLU A 32 -7.88 3.50 0.03
N LEU A 33 -7.07 3.43 -1.03
CA LEU A 33 -7.18 2.38 -2.07
C LEU A 33 -6.64 1.02 -1.61
N ILE A 34 -5.92 0.99 -0.49
CA ILE A 34 -5.30 -0.22 0.06
C ILE A 34 -6.25 -0.84 1.09
N ASP A 35 -6.88 -1.96 0.72
CA ASP A 35 -7.77 -2.72 1.62
C ASP A 35 -6.97 -3.56 2.61
N LYS A 36 -5.93 -4.24 2.14
CA LYS A 36 -5.21 -5.23 2.95
C LYS A 36 -3.73 -5.29 2.59
N VAL A 37 -2.90 -5.44 3.62
CA VAL A 37 -1.48 -5.77 3.49
C VAL A 37 -1.23 -7.02 4.32
N ASP A 38 -0.92 -8.12 3.65
CA ASP A 38 -0.64 -9.42 4.24
C ASP A 38 0.84 -9.77 4.03
N ILE A 39 1.53 -10.15 5.10
CA ILE A 39 2.96 -10.46 5.06
C ILE A 39 3.12 -11.94 5.44
N ASP A 40 3.40 -12.77 4.44
CA ASP A 40 3.56 -14.21 4.62
C ASP A 40 4.94 -14.67 4.16
N GLN A 41 5.73 -15.20 5.10
CA GLN A 41 7.05 -15.80 4.87
C GLN A 41 7.97 -15.05 3.88
N GLY A 42 7.99 -13.71 3.95
CA GLY A 42 8.84 -12.86 3.08
C GLY A 42 8.16 -12.39 1.79
N LYS A 43 6.92 -12.78 1.54
CA LYS A 43 6.06 -12.21 0.49
C LYS A 43 5.11 -11.19 1.10
N VAL A 44 4.94 -10.07 0.40
CA VAL A 44 3.99 -9.03 0.77
C VAL A 44 2.88 -9.06 -0.28
N ASN A 45 1.67 -9.41 0.13
CA ASN A 45 0.47 -9.31 -0.69
C ASN A 45 -0.26 -8.03 -0.30
N VAL A 46 -0.56 -7.21 -1.29
CA VAL A 46 -1.27 -5.95 -1.12
C VAL A 46 -2.54 -6.01 -1.95
N ASP A 47 -3.69 -6.05 -1.30
CA ASP A 47 -4.99 -5.94 -1.94
C ASP A 47 -5.33 -4.46 -2.07
N LEU A 48 -5.59 -4.05 -3.32
CA LEU A 48 -5.96 -2.70 -3.68
C LEU A 48 -7.28 -2.70 -4.44
N HIS A 49 -8.15 -1.73 -4.18
CA HIS A 49 -9.35 -1.48 -4.96
C HIS A 49 -9.19 -0.18 -5.74
N LEU A 50 -9.58 -0.18 -7.00
CA LEU A 50 -9.55 1.03 -7.83
C LEU A 50 -10.86 1.81 -7.63
N THR A 51 -10.76 3.09 -7.31
CA THR A 51 -11.90 4.01 -7.23
C THR A 51 -12.52 4.30 -8.60
N SER A 52 -11.88 3.91 -9.70
CA SER A 52 -12.46 3.94 -11.04
C SER A 52 -12.02 2.74 -11.87
N PRO A 53 -12.95 1.99 -12.50
CA PRO A 53 -12.64 0.80 -13.29
C PRO A 53 -11.89 1.08 -14.61
N PHE A 54 -11.60 2.35 -14.92
CA PHE A 54 -11.04 2.83 -16.18
C PHE A 54 -10.02 3.98 -15.97
N CYS A 55 -9.12 3.88 -14.99
CA CYS A 55 -7.92 4.74 -15.01
C CYS A 55 -6.95 4.19 -16.10
N PRO A 56 -6.49 5.00 -17.07
CA PRO A 56 -5.65 4.54 -18.19
C PRO A 56 -4.25 4.07 -17.79
#